data_AF-A0A563ERM6-F1
#
_entry.id   AF-A0A563ERM6-F1
#
_cell.length_a   1.000
_cell.length_b   1.000
_cell.length_c   1.000
_cell.angle_alpha   90.00
_cell.angle_beta   90.00
_cell.angle_gamma   90.00
#
_symmetry.space_group_name_H-M   'P 1'
#
loop_
_entity.id
_entity.type
_entity.pdbx_description
1 polymer ?
#
loop_
_entity_poly.entity_id
_entity_poly.type
_entity_poly.pdbx_seq_one_letter_code
_entity_poly.pdbx_strand_id
1 'polypeptide(L)'
;MIIRAIVVALAAATFAAVPAHAAPHPFSDSFEGAVNAEPTYGLNDNLKQRQGSGAVTYTRLSGETAAAQVNSKRHPGKLSLGSAVVRLDAPSTGSTISATLTPAAGSSSIVLSESANSTGDVSAQDIGLAFVLRANGGVQVVQPGQPAQTFDRFAKPCQDGSYRVTVTLTGSTLSLTVNDVRKDVALGTAVPTERLWTYLGHSGGDRAGLVDDLRMSSMNSSDLRKRDPRLRYHGFDVATAAQLAAVKGHSNLNRVRADLVKGCAPASCVVEATGANWQQQVRPHLSRVAAFSVPDAAAARSVKKAFPDKKVLLVVPGAQVDDAFTAPAEADWVGFSEACLDYGRLETLMTKLEERVPDKELFLLPEGSPVCPEQTDETVMRTQYMYLEMTQYYPRYVGLLVTGPWQPVRHPLTADAQERVAAVVLGDAR
;
A
#
# COMPACT_ATOMS: atom_id res chain seq x y z
N MET A 1 71.44 -21.60 -5.42
CA MET A 1 70.24 -22.00 -6.20
C MET A 1 69.13 -22.32 -5.22
N ILE A 2 68.13 -21.44 -5.08
CA ILE A 2 66.92 -21.69 -4.30
C ILE A 2 65.74 -21.40 -5.22
N ILE A 3 64.98 -22.44 -5.56
CA ILE A 3 63.79 -22.39 -6.40
C ILE A 3 62.63 -21.93 -5.52
N ARG A 4 62.03 -20.77 -5.81
CA ARG A 4 60.78 -20.31 -5.19
C ARG A 4 59.61 -20.80 -6.03
N ALA A 5 58.80 -21.68 -5.44
CA ALA A 5 57.53 -22.12 -6.00
C ALA A 5 56.46 -21.03 -5.86
N ILE A 6 55.80 -20.70 -6.96
CA ILE A 6 54.61 -19.83 -7.01
C ILE A 6 53.39 -20.73 -6.82
N VAL A 7 52.62 -20.51 -5.75
CA VAL A 7 51.31 -21.14 -5.54
C VAL A 7 50.25 -20.17 -6.04
N VAL A 8 49.55 -20.55 -7.11
CA VAL A 8 48.37 -19.84 -7.63
C VAL A 8 47.15 -20.38 -6.87
N ALA A 9 46.54 -19.55 -6.04
CA ALA A 9 45.27 -19.86 -5.40
C ALA A 9 44.12 -19.52 -6.38
N LEU A 10 43.38 -20.55 -6.82
CA LEU A 10 42.09 -20.35 -7.50
C LEU A 10 41.07 -19.85 -6.46
N ALA A 11 40.62 -18.61 -6.60
CA ALA A 11 39.45 -18.11 -5.90
C ALA A 11 38.18 -18.73 -6.55
N ALA A 12 37.56 -19.67 -5.86
CA ALA A 12 36.23 -20.14 -6.21
C ALA A 12 35.22 -19.03 -5.90
N ALA A 13 34.63 -18.44 -6.93
CA ALA A 13 33.51 -17.52 -6.78
C ALA A 13 32.31 -18.30 -6.23
N THR A 14 32.01 -18.12 -4.95
CA THR A 14 30.74 -18.57 -4.36
C THR A 14 29.64 -17.69 -4.93
N PHE A 15 28.89 -18.20 -5.91
CA PHE A 15 27.62 -17.61 -6.32
C PHE A 15 26.70 -17.61 -5.11
N ALA A 16 26.45 -16.43 -4.54
CA ALA A 16 25.41 -16.25 -3.53
C ALA A 16 24.08 -16.70 -4.17
N ALA A 17 23.44 -17.71 -3.58
CA ALA A 17 22.13 -18.15 -3.99
C ALA A 17 21.18 -16.95 -3.92
N VAL A 18 20.60 -16.57 -5.06
CA VAL A 18 19.54 -15.57 -5.11
C VAL A 18 18.45 -16.05 -4.14
N PRO A 19 17.99 -15.22 -3.18
CA PRO A 19 16.95 -15.64 -2.25
C PRO A 19 15.75 -16.13 -3.05
N ALA A 20 15.28 -17.34 -2.72
CA ALA A 20 14.13 -17.95 -3.37
C ALA A 20 12.96 -16.96 -3.29
N HIS A 21 12.46 -16.53 -4.46
CA HIS A 21 11.26 -15.69 -4.53
C HIS A 21 10.14 -16.46 -3.81
N ALA A 22 9.42 -15.78 -2.91
CA ALA A 22 8.30 -16.38 -2.21
C ALA A 22 7.36 -17.04 -3.24
N ALA A 23 6.99 -18.30 -2.98
CA ALA A 23 6.20 -19.07 -3.92
C ALA A 23 4.90 -18.31 -4.24
N PRO A 24 4.46 -18.30 -5.51
CA PRO A 24 3.18 -17.74 -5.86
C PRO A 24 2.05 -18.35 -5.02
N HIS A 25 1.16 -17.51 -4.48
CA HIS A 25 0.06 -17.94 -3.62
C HIS A 25 -1.29 -17.60 -4.25
N PRO A 26 -2.34 -18.38 -3.96
CA PRO A 26 -3.70 -18.00 -4.30
C PRO A 26 -4.03 -16.63 -3.69
N PHE A 27 -4.78 -15.84 -4.44
CA PHE A 27 -5.26 -14.54 -3.99
C PHE A 27 -6.78 -14.55 -3.94
N SER A 28 -7.33 -13.89 -2.92
CA SER A 28 -8.75 -13.57 -2.84
C SER A 28 -8.95 -12.19 -2.22
N ASP A 29 -10.02 -11.49 -2.56
CA ASP A 29 -10.49 -10.29 -1.85
C ASP A 29 -12.02 -10.33 -1.80
N SER A 30 -12.57 -10.34 -0.58
CA SER A 30 -14.03 -10.30 -0.35
C SER A 30 -14.60 -8.88 -0.31
N PHE A 31 -13.75 -7.85 -0.29
CA PHE A 31 -14.15 -6.44 -0.14
C PHE A 31 -14.93 -6.10 1.15
N GLU A 32 -15.04 -7.05 2.10
CA GLU A 32 -15.72 -6.87 3.37
C GLU A 32 -14.86 -6.12 4.40
N GLY A 33 -15.52 -5.41 5.32
CA GLY A 33 -14.87 -4.83 6.50
C GLY A 33 -14.03 -3.58 6.23
N ALA A 34 -13.82 -3.18 4.98
CA ALA A 34 -13.17 -1.91 4.65
C ALA A 34 -13.99 -0.70 5.15
N VAL A 35 -13.30 0.30 5.70
CA VAL A 35 -13.86 1.58 6.10
C VAL A 35 -14.01 2.45 4.86
N ASN A 36 -15.24 2.63 4.42
CA ASN A 36 -15.58 3.52 3.32
C ASN A 36 -15.46 4.98 3.77
N ALA A 37 -14.24 5.51 3.73
CA ALA A 37 -13.95 6.91 4.06
C ALA A 37 -12.96 7.52 3.06
N GLU A 38 -13.02 8.84 2.91
CA GLU A 38 -12.09 9.57 2.05
C GLU A 38 -10.64 9.40 2.51
N PRO A 39 -9.68 9.29 1.57
CA PRO A 39 -9.82 9.52 0.12
C PRO A 39 -9.95 8.23 -0.68
N THR A 40 -9.55 7.11 -0.11
CA THR A 40 -9.44 5.87 -0.86
C THR A 40 -10.77 5.13 -0.89
N TYR A 41 -11.75 5.61 -0.13
CA TYR A 41 -13.08 5.03 0.00
C TYR A 41 -13.00 3.53 0.29
N GLY A 42 -12.04 3.15 1.15
CA GLY A 42 -11.82 1.77 1.60
C GLY A 42 -11.01 0.90 0.64
N LEU A 43 -10.49 1.44 -0.46
CA LEU A 43 -9.85 0.64 -1.50
C LEU A 43 -8.68 -0.21 -0.98
N ASN A 44 -7.79 0.38 -0.17
CA ASN A 44 -6.66 -0.31 0.47
C ASN A 44 -6.80 -0.46 1.99
N ASP A 45 -8.03 -0.35 2.51
CA ASP A 45 -8.32 -0.53 3.93
C ASP A 45 -8.60 -2.01 4.28
N ASN A 46 -8.18 -2.42 5.49
CA ASN A 46 -8.38 -3.76 6.06
C ASN A 46 -8.03 -4.93 5.13
N LEU A 47 -7.00 -4.75 4.28
CA LEU A 47 -6.59 -5.74 3.28
C LEU A 47 -6.29 -7.12 3.88
N LYS A 48 -5.74 -7.19 5.10
CA LYS A 48 -5.49 -8.46 5.77
C LYS A 48 -6.77 -9.25 6.02
N GLN A 49 -7.80 -8.60 6.55
CA GLN A 49 -9.08 -9.24 6.78
C GLN A 49 -9.74 -9.68 5.46
N ARG A 50 -9.63 -8.85 4.43
CA ARG A 50 -10.21 -9.08 3.11
C ARG A 50 -9.50 -10.18 2.31
N GLN A 51 -8.18 -10.26 2.43
CA GLN A 51 -7.32 -11.06 1.56
C GLN A 51 -6.60 -12.20 2.27
N GLY A 52 -6.74 -12.32 3.59
CA GLY A 52 -5.98 -13.23 4.44
C GLY A 52 -4.51 -12.83 4.63
N SER A 53 -3.83 -12.48 3.54
CA SER A 53 -2.43 -12.00 3.53
C SER A 53 -2.31 -10.48 3.65
N GLY A 54 -3.26 -9.71 3.10
CA GLY A 54 -3.24 -8.25 3.16
C GLY A 54 -2.13 -7.56 2.37
N ALA A 55 -1.51 -8.27 1.44
CA ALA A 55 -0.30 -7.84 0.76
C ALA A 55 -0.52 -7.14 -0.59
N VAL A 56 -1.75 -7.14 -1.13
CA VAL A 56 -2.01 -6.67 -2.50
C VAL A 56 -2.87 -5.42 -2.42
N THR A 57 -2.26 -4.28 -2.71
CA THR A 57 -2.98 -3.02 -2.84
C THR A 57 -3.61 -2.88 -4.22
N TYR A 58 -4.40 -1.83 -4.37
CA TYR A 58 -5.07 -1.44 -5.59
C TYR A 58 -4.74 0.01 -5.94
N THR A 59 -4.60 0.32 -7.24
CA THR A 59 -4.51 1.68 -7.79
C THR A 59 -5.73 2.07 -8.55
N ARG A 60 -6.35 3.19 -8.18
CA ARG A 60 -7.30 3.87 -9.06
C ARG A 60 -6.52 4.63 -10.13
N LEU A 61 -6.72 4.27 -11.39
CA LEU A 61 -6.02 4.85 -12.53
C LEU A 61 -6.82 5.94 -13.25
N SER A 62 -8.14 5.91 -13.08
CA SER A 62 -9.05 6.84 -13.74
C SER A 62 -10.30 7.08 -12.90
N GLY A 63 -11.08 8.08 -13.31
CA GLY A 63 -12.29 8.52 -12.63
C GLY A 63 -12.01 9.43 -11.44
N GLU A 64 -13.05 10.10 -10.97
CA GLU A 64 -12.97 10.91 -9.75
C GLU A 64 -12.73 10.02 -8.52
N THR A 65 -12.31 10.62 -7.41
CA THR A 65 -11.96 9.86 -6.20
C THR A 65 -13.13 8.98 -5.70
N ALA A 66 -14.36 9.48 -5.74
CA ALA A 66 -15.55 8.72 -5.35
C ALA A 66 -15.99 7.67 -6.39
N ALA A 67 -15.30 7.54 -7.53
CA ALA A 67 -15.67 6.61 -8.58
C ALA A 67 -15.20 5.17 -8.33
N ALA A 68 -14.35 4.90 -7.33
CA ALA A 68 -14.13 3.54 -6.84
C ALA A 68 -14.29 3.50 -5.31
N GLN A 69 -15.22 2.70 -4.81
CA GLN A 69 -15.55 2.66 -3.39
C GLN A 69 -15.70 1.21 -2.92
N VAL A 70 -15.06 0.86 -1.82
CA VAL A 70 -15.21 -0.43 -1.17
C VAL A 70 -16.12 -0.28 0.04
N ASN A 71 -17.06 -1.23 0.21
CA ASN A 71 -17.95 -1.31 1.36
C ASN A 71 -18.76 -0.02 1.61
N SER A 72 -19.20 0.63 0.53
CA SER A 72 -20.05 1.82 0.63
C SER A 72 -21.39 1.49 1.30
N LYS A 73 -22.04 2.48 1.91
CA LYS A 73 -23.37 2.30 2.53
C LYS A 73 -24.42 1.71 1.59
N ARG A 74 -24.31 1.95 0.28
CA ARG A 74 -25.22 1.42 -0.75
C ARG A 74 -24.85 0.00 -1.19
N HIS A 75 -23.58 -0.36 -1.10
CA HIS A 75 -23.02 -1.61 -1.60
C HIS A 75 -22.08 -2.20 -0.54
N PRO A 76 -22.62 -2.68 0.60
CA PRO A 76 -21.81 -3.25 1.66
C PRO A 76 -21.08 -4.50 1.14
N GLY A 77 -19.82 -4.66 1.56
CA GLY A 77 -18.96 -5.79 1.17
C GLY A 77 -18.56 -5.84 -0.30
N LYS A 78 -18.73 -4.77 -1.09
CA LYS A 78 -18.44 -4.80 -2.53
C LYS A 78 -17.54 -3.66 -2.95
N LEU A 79 -16.75 -3.88 -4.00
CA LEU A 79 -16.10 -2.81 -4.75
C LEU A 79 -17.09 -2.26 -5.79
N SER A 80 -17.47 -1.00 -5.61
CA SER A 80 -18.31 -0.23 -6.51
C SER A 80 -17.43 0.62 -7.44
N LEU A 81 -17.59 0.44 -8.75
CA LEU A 81 -16.86 1.15 -9.81
C LEU A 81 -17.84 1.99 -10.64
N GLY A 82 -17.75 3.31 -10.53
CA GLY A 82 -18.32 4.26 -11.50
C GLY A 82 -17.51 4.23 -12.79
N SER A 83 -17.08 5.40 -13.29
CA SER A 83 -16.18 5.48 -14.46
C SER A 83 -14.72 5.11 -14.17
N ALA A 84 -14.43 4.55 -12.98
CA ALA A 84 -13.07 4.26 -12.56
C ALA A 84 -12.55 2.92 -13.11
N VAL A 85 -11.25 2.91 -13.39
CA VAL A 85 -10.44 1.70 -13.55
C VAL A 85 -9.55 1.53 -12.32
N VAL A 86 -9.52 0.32 -11.79
CA VAL A 86 -8.69 -0.06 -10.65
C VAL A 86 -7.75 -1.20 -11.03
N ARG A 87 -6.45 -1.02 -10.81
CA ARG A 87 -5.40 -2.04 -11.00
C ARG A 87 -5.09 -2.73 -9.68
N LEU A 88 -4.79 -4.03 -9.71
CA LEU A 88 -4.14 -4.72 -8.58
C LEU A 88 -2.62 -4.53 -8.65
N ASP A 89 -1.99 -4.21 -7.53
CA ASP A 89 -0.57 -3.83 -7.49
C ASP A 89 0.42 -5.00 -7.47
N ALA A 90 -0.07 -6.20 -7.74
CA ALA A 90 0.73 -7.39 -7.92
C ALA A 90 0.26 -8.13 -9.18
N PRO A 91 1.19 -8.58 -10.03
CA PRO A 91 0.82 -9.36 -11.20
C PRO A 91 0.29 -10.74 -10.79
N SER A 92 -0.79 -11.16 -11.45
CA SER A 92 -1.17 -12.58 -11.53
C SER A 92 -0.04 -13.36 -12.20
N THR A 93 0.24 -14.54 -11.66
CA THR A 93 1.17 -15.52 -12.25
C THR A 93 0.46 -16.85 -12.50
N GLY A 94 -0.87 -16.84 -12.41
CA GLY A 94 -1.74 -17.98 -12.63
C GLY A 94 -2.62 -17.77 -13.87
N SER A 95 -3.14 -18.88 -14.36
CA SER A 95 -3.99 -18.92 -15.56
C SER A 95 -5.44 -18.52 -15.30
N THR A 96 -5.89 -18.56 -14.04
CA THR A 96 -7.32 -18.42 -13.70
C THR A 96 -7.58 -17.19 -12.84
N ILE A 97 -8.58 -16.41 -13.24
CA ILE A 97 -9.15 -15.26 -12.52
C ILE A 97 -10.66 -15.46 -12.44
N SER A 98 -11.25 -15.20 -11.27
CA SER A 98 -12.70 -15.23 -11.08
C SER A 98 -13.18 -14.06 -10.25
N ALA A 99 -14.40 -13.59 -10.50
CA ALA A 99 -15.06 -12.56 -9.71
C ALA A 99 -16.58 -12.65 -9.90
N THR A 100 -17.33 -12.13 -8.94
CA THR A 100 -18.75 -11.82 -9.11
C THR A 100 -18.89 -10.39 -9.61
N LEU A 101 -19.48 -10.22 -10.80
CA LEU A 101 -19.65 -8.92 -11.45
C LEU A 101 -21.13 -8.53 -11.54
N THR A 102 -21.44 -7.29 -11.21
CA THR A 102 -22.75 -6.68 -11.45
C THR A 102 -22.56 -5.43 -12.31
N PRO A 103 -22.68 -5.50 -13.64
CA PRO A 103 -22.45 -4.37 -14.56
C PRO A 103 -23.52 -3.25 -14.51
N ALA A 104 -24.49 -3.34 -13.60
CA ALA A 104 -25.61 -2.41 -13.44
C ALA A 104 -26.38 -2.13 -14.75
N ALA A 105 -26.15 -0.96 -15.38
CA ALA A 105 -26.77 -0.57 -16.66
C ALA A 105 -25.78 -0.49 -17.83
N GLY A 106 -24.48 -0.67 -17.56
CA GLY A 106 -23.41 -0.58 -18.53
C GLY A 106 -22.71 -1.92 -18.71
N SER A 107 -21.39 -1.91 -18.55
CA SER A 107 -20.54 -3.09 -18.59
C SER A 107 -19.50 -3.09 -17.46
N SER A 108 -19.12 -4.28 -17.01
CA SER A 108 -17.97 -4.51 -16.14
C SER A 108 -16.87 -5.17 -16.95
N SER A 109 -15.61 -4.85 -16.67
CA SER A 109 -14.47 -5.42 -17.38
C SER A 109 -13.41 -5.98 -16.44
N ILE A 110 -12.77 -7.05 -16.91
CA ILE A 110 -11.50 -7.56 -16.40
C ILE A 110 -10.50 -7.42 -17.54
N VAL A 111 -9.48 -6.59 -17.35
CA VAL A 111 -8.43 -6.33 -18.35
C VAL A 111 -7.11 -6.87 -17.81
N LEU A 112 -6.33 -7.50 -18.69
CA LEU A 112 -5.04 -8.09 -18.39
C LEU A 112 -3.98 -7.40 -19.26
N SER A 113 -2.89 -6.96 -18.65
CA SER A 113 -1.74 -6.39 -19.35
C SER A 113 -0.42 -6.93 -18.79
N GLU A 114 0.59 -7.03 -19.63
CA GLU A 114 1.96 -7.35 -19.21
C GLU A 114 2.64 -6.15 -18.54
N SER A 115 2.10 -4.94 -18.74
CA SER A 115 2.64 -3.68 -18.21
C SER A 115 1.80 -3.17 -17.05
N ALA A 116 2.45 -2.85 -15.92
CA ALA A 116 1.79 -2.17 -14.80
C ALA A 116 1.30 -0.76 -15.18
N ASN A 117 1.91 -0.16 -16.21
CA ASN A 117 1.68 1.22 -16.63
C ASN A 117 0.51 1.35 -17.61
N SER A 118 -0.19 0.25 -17.92
CA SER A 118 -1.40 0.34 -18.74
C SER A 118 -2.48 1.14 -18.03
N THR A 119 -3.30 1.84 -18.83
CA THR A 119 -4.48 2.55 -18.33
C THR A 119 -5.58 1.60 -17.89
N GLY A 120 -5.52 0.33 -18.31
CA GLY A 120 -6.57 -0.67 -18.09
C GLY A 120 -7.85 -0.40 -18.87
N ASP A 121 -7.81 0.50 -19.86
CA ASP A 121 -8.91 0.73 -20.79
C ASP A 121 -9.03 -0.47 -21.75
N VAL A 122 -10.26 -0.94 -21.99
CA VAL A 122 -10.57 -2.08 -22.87
C VAL A 122 -10.14 -1.85 -24.34
N SER A 123 -9.92 -0.60 -24.72
CA SER A 123 -9.51 -0.17 -26.06
C SER A 123 -8.01 0.13 -26.17
N ALA A 124 -7.27 0.12 -25.06
CA ALA A 124 -5.85 0.43 -25.07
C ALA A 124 -5.06 -0.64 -25.85
N GLN A 125 -4.04 -0.21 -26.58
CA GLN A 125 -3.22 -1.10 -27.43
C GLN A 125 -2.21 -1.94 -26.62
N ASP A 126 -1.97 -1.56 -25.37
CA ASP A 126 -0.98 -2.19 -24.48
C ASP A 126 -1.59 -3.26 -23.56
N ILE A 127 -2.86 -3.61 -23.76
CA ILE A 127 -3.51 -4.72 -23.05
C ILE A 127 -3.18 -6.04 -23.76
N GLY A 128 -3.04 -7.11 -23.00
CA GLY A 128 -2.97 -8.46 -23.57
C GLY A 128 -4.35 -9.02 -23.91
N LEU A 129 -5.34 -8.74 -23.05
CA LEU A 129 -6.71 -9.24 -23.19
C LEU A 129 -7.69 -8.42 -22.35
N ALA A 130 -8.89 -8.17 -22.86
CA ALA A 130 -10.01 -7.68 -22.08
C ALA A 130 -11.23 -8.61 -22.20
N PHE A 131 -11.83 -8.90 -21.05
CA PHE A 131 -13.16 -9.48 -20.93
C PHE A 131 -14.14 -8.38 -20.52
N VAL A 132 -15.24 -8.25 -21.25
CA VAL A 132 -16.30 -7.27 -20.98
C VAL A 132 -17.63 -7.99 -20.84
N LEU A 133 -18.32 -7.76 -19.72
CA LEU A 133 -19.65 -8.28 -19.42
C LEU A 133 -20.67 -7.14 -19.39
N ARG A 134 -21.73 -7.24 -20.19
CA ARG A 134 -22.82 -6.27 -20.25
C ARG A 134 -23.96 -6.64 -19.31
N ALA A 135 -24.77 -5.64 -18.92
CA ALA A 135 -25.96 -5.83 -18.08
C ALA A 135 -26.95 -6.88 -18.58
N ASN A 136 -27.08 -7.03 -19.91
CA ASN A 136 -27.95 -8.03 -20.53
C ASN A 136 -27.31 -9.43 -20.62
N GLY A 137 -26.15 -9.64 -19.99
CA GLY A 137 -25.42 -10.90 -20.00
C GLY A 137 -24.63 -11.16 -21.27
N GLY A 138 -24.58 -10.20 -22.20
CA GLY A 138 -23.69 -10.27 -23.35
C GLY A 138 -22.23 -10.16 -22.95
N VAL A 139 -21.37 -10.90 -23.63
CA VAL A 139 -19.92 -10.90 -23.39
C VAL A 139 -19.20 -10.41 -24.64
N GLN A 140 -18.10 -9.69 -24.44
CA GLN A 140 -17.13 -9.37 -25.47
C GLN A 140 -15.72 -9.71 -24.99
N VAL A 141 -14.93 -10.34 -25.87
CA VAL A 141 -13.50 -10.61 -25.67
C VAL A 141 -12.71 -9.77 -26.67
N VAL A 142 -11.78 -8.97 -26.17
CA VAL A 142 -10.97 -8.05 -26.97
C VAL A 142 -9.49 -8.38 -26.77
N GLN A 143 -8.77 -8.54 -27.86
CA GLN A 143 -7.32 -8.69 -27.89
C GLN A 143 -6.78 -7.73 -28.96
N PRO A 144 -5.80 -6.86 -28.68
CA PRO A 144 -5.30 -5.91 -29.66
C PRO A 144 -4.85 -6.59 -30.96
N GLY A 145 -5.15 -5.94 -32.08
CA GLY A 145 -4.89 -6.47 -33.43
C GLY A 145 -5.83 -7.59 -33.89
N GLN A 146 -6.75 -8.06 -33.04
CA GLN A 146 -7.76 -9.08 -33.40
C GLN A 146 -9.17 -8.47 -33.42
N PRO A 147 -10.07 -8.94 -34.31
CA PRO A 147 -11.48 -8.59 -34.23
C PRO A 147 -12.08 -9.01 -32.88
N ALA A 148 -12.82 -8.10 -32.24
CA ALA A 148 -13.49 -8.42 -30.99
C ALA A 148 -14.52 -9.54 -31.18
N GLN A 149 -14.50 -10.52 -30.29
CA GLN A 149 -15.43 -11.64 -30.31
C GLN A 149 -16.60 -11.34 -29.38
N THR A 150 -17.81 -11.28 -29.93
CA THR A 150 -19.03 -10.89 -29.20
C THR A 150 -19.99 -12.06 -29.11
N PHE A 151 -20.51 -12.30 -27.91
CA PHE A 151 -21.51 -13.31 -27.60
C PHE A 151 -22.72 -12.65 -26.97
N ASP A 152 -23.76 -12.42 -27.75
CA ASP A 152 -24.98 -11.77 -27.26
C ASP A 152 -25.75 -12.70 -26.32
N ARG A 153 -26.23 -12.13 -25.20
CA ARG A 153 -27.03 -12.85 -24.18
C ARG A 153 -26.36 -14.17 -23.74
N PHE A 154 -25.04 -14.15 -23.57
CA PHE A 154 -24.22 -15.31 -23.26
C PHE A 154 -24.70 -16.07 -22.02
N ALA A 155 -25.05 -15.34 -20.95
CA ALA A 155 -25.58 -15.91 -19.72
C ALA A 155 -26.76 -15.08 -19.19
N LYS A 156 -27.67 -15.71 -18.44
CA LYS A 156 -28.71 -15.00 -17.69
C LYS A 156 -28.14 -14.52 -16.34
N PRO A 157 -28.53 -13.34 -15.84
CA PRO A 157 -28.11 -12.87 -14.52
C PRO A 157 -28.68 -13.75 -13.40
N CYS A 158 -28.01 -13.74 -12.24
CA CYS A 158 -28.56 -14.22 -10.98
C CYS A 158 -29.75 -13.35 -10.53
N GLN A 159 -30.48 -13.79 -9.50
CA GLN A 159 -31.67 -13.06 -8.99
C GLN A 159 -31.35 -11.61 -8.56
N ASP A 160 -30.12 -11.37 -8.10
CA ASP A 160 -29.63 -10.05 -7.68
C ASP A 160 -29.01 -9.23 -8.83
N GLY A 161 -29.05 -9.73 -10.07
CA GLY A 161 -28.46 -9.09 -11.24
C GLY A 161 -26.95 -9.34 -11.41
N SER A 162 -26.34 -10.18 -10.57
CA SER A 162 -24.92 -10.52 -10.65
C SER A 162 -24.60 -11.68 -11.59
N TYR A 163 -23.31 -11.82 -11.92
CA TYR A 163 -22.77 -12.89 -12.73
C TYR A 163 -21.48 -13.41 -12.09
N ARG A 164 -21.38 -14.72 -11.86
CA ARG A 164 -20.14 -15.39 -11.45
C ARG A 164 -19.29 -15.61 -12.68
N VAL A 165 -18.18 -14.89 -12.80
CA VAL A 165 -17.28 -14.95 -13.95
C VAL A 165 -16.03 -15.75 -13.58
N THR A 166 -15.57 -16.60 -14.49
CA THR A 166 -14.26 -17.25 -14.44
C THR A 166 -13.62 -17.19 -15.82
N VAL A 167 -12.40 -16.68 -15.87
CA VAL A 167 -11.55 -16.54 -17.05
C VAL A 167 -10.35 -17.45 -16.82
N THR A 168 -10.14 -18.44 -17.69
CA THR A 168 -8.96 -19.34 -17.63
C THR A 168 -8.21 -19.29 -18.95
N LEU A 169 -6.93 -18.92 -18.88
CA LEU A 169 -6.02 -18.84 -20.02
C LEU A 169 -5.21 -20.12 -20.17
N THR A 170 -5.11 -20.63 -21.39
CA THR A 170 -4.26 -21.79 -21.71
C THR A 170 -3.69 -21.60 -23.10
N GLY A 171 -2.46 -21.10 -23.17
CA GLY A 171 -1.81 -20.72 -24.44
C GLY A 171 -2.64 -19.67 -25.18
N SER A 172 -3.07 -20.00 -26.40
CA SER A 172 -3.94 -19.17 -27.24
C SER A 172 -5.43 -19.47 -27.05
N THR A 173 -5.85 -20.06 -25.93
CA THR A 173 -7.26 -20.35 -25.64
C THR A 173 -7.69 -19.66 -24.36
N LEU A 174 -8.85 -19.00 -24.40
CA LEU A 174 -9.57 -18.51 -23.24
C LEU A 174 -10.77 -19.43 -22.97
N SER A 175 -10.76 -20.15 -21.86
CA SER A 175 -11.94 -20.81 -21.31
C SER A 175 -12.71 -19.81 -20.45
N LEU A 176 -13.83 -19.31 -20.97
CA LEU A 176 -14.72 -18.41 -20.27
C LEU A 176 -15.89 -19.17 -19.66
N THR A 177 -16.18 -18.91 -18.38
CA THR A 177 -17.40 -19.35 -17.72
C THR A 177 -18.12 -18.15 -17.11
N VAL A 178 -19.42 -18.00 -17.40
CA VAL A 178 -20.28 -17.00 -16.78
C VAL A 178 -21.52 -17.71 -16.25
N ASN A 179 -21.69 -17.68 -14.92
CA ASN A 179 -22.60 -18.56 -14.18
C ASN A 179 -22.32 -20.02 -14.56
N ASP A 180 -23.30 -20.70 -15.17
CA ASP A 180 -23.19 -22.11 -15.54
C ASP A 180 -22.95 -22.30 -17.06
N VAL A 181 -22.72 -21.21 -17.80
CA VAL A 181 -22.45 -21.25 -19.25
C VAL A 181 -20.95 -21.14 -19.49
N ARG A 182 -20.40 -22.12 -20.22
CA ARG A 182 -18.97 -22.16 -20.59
C ARG A 182 -18.78 -22.05 -22.10
N LYS A 183 -17.73 -21.33 -22.51
CA LYS A 183 -17.28 -21.23 -23.89
C LYS A 183 -15.76 -21.13 -23.94
N ASP A 184 -15.15 -21.96 -24.78
CA ASP A 184 -13.75 -21.79 -25.15
C ASP A 184 -13.67 -20.86 -26.38
N VAL A 185 -12.81 -19.86 -26.26
CA VAL A 185 -12.60 -18.78 -27.22
C VAL A 185 -11.17 -18.90 -27.73
N ALA A 186 -11.02 -19.10 -29.04
CA ALA A 186 -9.70 -19.09 -29.67
C ALA A 186 -9.19 -17.64 -29.73
N LEU A 187 -7.99 -17.42 -29.19
CA LEU A 187 -7.28 -16.15 -29.25
C LEU A 187 -6.33 -16.18 -30.45
N GLY A 188 -6.04 -15.00 -31.03
CA GLY A 188 -5.10 -14.91 -32.15
C GLY A 188 -3.67 -15.15 -31.70
N THR A 189 -3.34 -14.69 -30.49
CA THR A 189 -2.02 -14.82 -29.87
C THR A 189 -2.17 -15.36 -28.46
N ALA A 190 -1.18 -16.15 -28.01
CA ALA A 190 -1.13 -16.59 -26.62
C ALA A 190 -1.02 -15.39 -25.68
N VAL A 191 -1.73 -15.45 -24.54
CA VAL A 191 -1.62 -14.46 -23.48
C VAL A 191 -0.69 -15.03 -22.41
N PRO A 192 0.52 -14.46 -22.19
CA PRO A 192 1.51 -15.03 -21.28
C PRO A 192 1.01 -14.94 -19.85
N THR A 193 0.85 -16.07 -19.18
CA THR A 193 0.32 -16.12 -17.80
C THR A 193 1.41 -15.96 -16.74
N GLU A 194 2.68 -15.79 -17.13
CA GLU A 194 3.78 -15.69 -16.15
C GLU A 194 3.74 -14.38 -15.36
N ARG A 195 3.18 -13.30 -15.92
CA ARG A 195 3.12 -11.98 -15.26
C ARG A 195 2.06 -11.07 -15.90
N LEU A 196 0.84 -11.10 -15.38
CA LEU A 196 -0.27 -10.26 -15.86
C LEU A 196 -0.80 -9.33 -14.76
N TRP A 197 -0.71 -8.03 -15.00
CA TRP A 197 -1.41 -7.02 -14.22
C TRP A 197 -2.90 -7.08 -14.52
N THR A 198 -3.71 -7.11 -13.48
CA THR A 198 -5.18 -7.20 -13.60
C THR A 198 -5.80 -5.86 -13.27
N TYR A 199 -6.74 -5.46 -14.12
CA TYR A 199 -7.49 -4.22 -13.99
C TYR A 199 -8.98 -4.55 -13.98
N LEU A 200 -9.72 -3.86 -13.13
CA LEU A 200 -11.15 -3.93 -12.99
C LEU A 200 -11.74 -2.61 -13.42
N GLY A 201 -12.70 -2.64 -14.32
CA GLY A 201 -13.33 -1.44 -14.85
C GLY A 201 -14.84 -1.55 -14.89
N HIS A 202 -15.47 -0.40 -15.01
CA HIS A 202 -16.87 -0.28 -15.37
C HIS A 202 -17.03 0.84 -16.40
N SER A 203 -17.93 0.65 -17.37
CA SER A 203 -18.27 1.67 -18.35
C SER A 203 -19.77 1.73 -18.57
N GLY A 204 -20.31 2.95 -18.65
CA GLY A 204 -21.68 3.23 -19.08
C GLY A 204 -22.70 3.43 -17.94
N GLY A 205 -23.47 4.52 -18.06
CA GLY A 205 -24.62 4.84 -17.20
C GLY A 205 -24.26 5.57 -15.90
N ASP A 206 -25.29 5.99 -15.16
CA ASP A 206 -25.16 6.74 -13.91
C ASP A 206 -25.05 5.82 -12.67
N ARG A 207 -24.96 4.51 -12.88
CA ARG A 207 -24.94 3.49 -11.82
C ARG A 207 -23.63 2.73 -11.89
N ALA A 208 -22.93 2.66 -10.76
CA ALA A 208 -21.69 1.92 -10.65
C ALA A 208 -21.89 0.41 -10.90
N GLY A 209 -20.92 -0.19 -11.58
CA GLY A 209 -20.74 -1.63 -11.59
C GLY A 209 -20.20 -2.12 -10.26
N LEU A 210 -20.50 -3.36 -9.87
CA LEU A 210 -20.02 -3.97 -8.63
C LEU A 210 -19.09 -5.14 -8.93
N VAL A 211 -18.07 -5.29 -8.10
CA VAL A 211 -17.15 -6.43 -8.06
C VAL A 211 -17.17 -7.00 -6.65
N ASP A 212 -17.21 -8.32 -6.58
CA ASP A 212 -17.20 -9.09 -5.33
C ASP A 212 -16.44 -10.42 -5.56
N ASP A 213 -16.00 -11.07 -4.49
CA ASP A 213 -15.34 -12.38 -4.53
C ASP A 213 -14.21 -12.49 -5.58
N LEU A 214 -13.34 -11.48 -5.68
CA LEU A 214 -12.23 -11.50 -6.63
C LEU A 214 -11.23 -12.58 -6.21
N ARG A 215 -10.86 -13.48 -7.11
CA ARG A 215 -9.88 -14.55 -6.85
C ARG A 215 -8.94 -14.72 -8.03
N MET A 216 -7.69 -15.07 -7.71
CA MET A 216 -6.71 -15.49 -8.69
C MET A 216 -6.05 -16.77 -8.22
N SER A 217 -5.90 -17.72 -9.14
CA SER A 217 -5.23 -19.00 -8.87
C SER A 217 -3.82 -18.82 -8.31
N SER A 218 -3.12 -17.79 -8.75
CA SER A 218 -1.76 -17.50 -8.32
C SER A 218 -1.39 -16.04 -8.54
N MET A 219 -0.77 -15.42 -7.55
CA MET A 219 -0.31 -14.03 -7.63
C MET A 219 1.10 -13.89 -7.08
N ASN A 220 1.93 -13.12 -7.79
CA ASN A 220 3.24 -12.75 -7.29
C ASN A 220 3.18 -11.36 -6.67
N SER A 221 2.97 -11.33 -5.36
CA SER A 221 3.11 -10.11 -4.55
C SER A 221 4.46 -10.02 -3.87
N SER A 222 5.48 -10.79 -4.28
CA SER A 222 6.80 -10.80 -3.63
C SER A 222 7.42 -9.40 -3.60
N ASP A 223 7.23 -8.60 -4.65
CA ASP A 223 7.78 -7.24 -4.69
C ASP A 223 7.06 -6.29 -3.72
N LEU A 224 5.76 -6.47 -3.48
CA LEU A 224 5.02 -5.78 -2.41
C LEU A 224 5.34 -6.34 -1.02
N ARG A 225 5.62 -7.65 -0.95
CA ARG A 225 5.92 -8.42 0.26
C ARG A 225 7.41 -8.46 0.58
N LYS A 226 8.28 -7.76 -0.15
CA LYS A 226 9.65 -7.46 0.29
C LYS A 226 9.55 -6.46 1.44
N ARG A 227 8.94 -6.94 2.52
CA ARG A 227 8.95 -6.33 3.82
C ARG A 227 10.40 -6.33 4.21
N ASP A 228 11.01 -5.16 4.26
CA ASP A 228 12.17 -5.02 5.09
C ASP A 228 11.71 -5.33 6.53
N PRO A 229 12.10 -6.47 7.13
CA PRO A 229 11.61 -6.83 8.46
C PRO A 229 12.02 -5.81 9.53
N ARG A 230 12.96 -4.90 9.21
CA ARG A 230 13.43 -3.82 10.07
C ARG A 230 12.44 -2.65 10.06
N LEU A 231 11.77 -2.39 8.93
CA LEU A 231 10.75 -1.36 8.79
C LEU A 231 9.43 -1.87 9.37
N ARG A 232 9.17 -1.50 10.62
CA ARG A 232 8.09 -2.05 11.45
C ARG A 232 6.95 -1.07 11.68
N TYR A 233 7.21 0.23 11.57
CA TYR A 233 6.28 1.26 11.97
C TYR A 233 5.89 2.16 10.81
N HIS A 234 4.60 2.38 10.66
CA HIS A 234 4.04 3.44 9.84
C HIS A 234 2.95 4.15 10.62
N GLY A 235 2.98 5.47 10.59
CA GLY A 235 1.81 6.24 10.98
C GLY A 235 1.98 7.73 10.78
N PHE A 236 1.12 8.48 11.45
CA PHE A 236 0.88 9.88 11.16
C PHE A 236 1.05 10.72 12.41
N ASP A 237 1.41 11.99 12.22
CA ASP A 237 1.29 13.03 13.23
C ASP A 237 -0.16 13.54 13.27
N VAL A 238 -0.81 13.37 14.42
CA VAL A 238 -2.25 13.50 14.56
C VAL A 238 -2.58 14.57 15.59
N ALA A 239 -3.15 15.67 15.11
CA ALA A 239 -3.48 16.83 15.94
C ALA A 239 -4.89 16.75 16.57
N THR A 240 -5.80 15.98 15.97
CA THR A 240 -7.23 15.93 16.37
C THR A 240 -7.76 14.50 16.49
N ALA A 241 -8.86 14.34 17.26
CA ALA A 241 -9.54 13.05 17.38
C ALA A 241 -10.16 12.58 16.04
N ALA A 242 -10.61 13.51 15.20
CA ALA A 242 -11.13 13.20 13.87
C ALA A 242 -10.04 12.63 12.96
N GLN A 243 -8.84 13.23 12.97
CA GLN A 243 -7.68 12.69 12.26
C GLN A 243 -7.27 11.32 12.80
N LEU A 244 -7.27 11.13 14.13
CA LEU A 244 -6.94 9.84 14.74
C LEU A 244 -7.90 8.73 14.27
N ALA A 245 -9.19 9.05 14.16
CA ALA A 245 -10.18 8.13 13.61
C ALA A 245 -9.96 7.86 12.12
N ALA A 246 -9.58 8.89 11.35
CA ALA A 246 -9.36 8.78 9.91
C ALA A 246 -8.12 7.95 9.54
N VAL A 247 -7.07 7.93 10.36
CA VAL A 247 -5.85 7.14 10.08
C VAL A 247 -5.88 5.72 10.66
N LYS A 248 -7.01 5.34 11.27
CA LYS A 248 -7.23 4.00 11.81
C LYS A 248 -7.30 3.00 10.65
N GLY A 249 -6.51 1.91 10.72
CA GLY A 249 -6.37 0.93 9.62
C GLY A 249 -5.24 1.26 8.64
N HIS A 250 -4.77 2.51 8.63
CA HIS A 250 -3.70 2.99 7.74
C HIS A 250 -2.33 3.07 8.43
N SER A 251 -2.27 2.75 9.72
CA SER A 251 -1.10 2.95 10.58
C SER A 251 -1.08 1.96 11.74
N ASN A 252 0.11 1.67 12.27
CA ASN A 252 0.29 0.91 13.51
C ASN A 252 0.97 1.73 14.63
N LEU A 253 1.46 2.93 14.32
CA LEU A 253 2.10 3.81 15.29
C LEU A 253 1.88 5.28 14.94
N ASN A 254 0.97 5.97 15.63
CA ASN A 254 0.67 7.38 15.39
C ASN A 254 1.29 8.29 16.46
N ARG A 255 1.82 9.43 16.06
CA ARG A 255 2.25 10.48 16.99
C ARG A 255 1.03 11.33 17.36
N VAL A 256 0.77 11.50 18.66
CA VAL A 256 -0.45 12.16 19.16
C VAL A 256 -0.16 13.08 20.34
N ARG A 257 -0.99 14.10 20.51
CA ARG A 257 -1.06 14.86 21.77
C ARG A 257 -1.61 14.00 22.91
N ALA A 258 -1.23 14.32 24.14
CA ALA A 258 -1.59 13.55 25.33
C ALA A 258 -3.11 13.41 25.56
N ASP A 259 -3.93 14.39 25.17
CA ASP A 259 -5.39 14.35 25.27
C ASP A 259 -6.07 13.36 24.29
N LEU A 260 -5.35 12.91 23.26
CA LEU A 260 -5.87 12.01 22.22
C LEU A 260 -5.56 10.53 22.50
N VAL A 261 -4.70 10.22 23.47
CA VAL A 261 -4.23 8.85 23.77
C VAL A 261 -5.37 7.85 24.02
N LYS A 262 -6.52 8.32 24.52
CA LYS A 262 -7.72 7.48 24.75
C LYS A 262 -8.26 6.84 23.47
N GLY A 263 -8.03 7.44 22.31
CA GLY A 263 -8.48 6.94 21.00
C GLY A 263 -7.54 5.92 20.36
N CYS A 264 -6.32 5.77 20.88
CA CYS A 264 -5.29 4.90 20.33
C CYS A 264 -5.57 3.41 20.56
N ALA A 265 -5.18 2.52 19.65
CA ALA A 265 -5.15 1.09 19.94
C ALA A 265 -4.04 0.75 20.97
N PRO A 266 -4.04 -0.46 21.56
CA PRO A 266 -2.96 -0.89 22.45
C PRO A 266 -1.59 -0.75 21.78
N ALA A 267 -0.63 -0.13 22.48
CA ALA A 267 0.72 0.15 22.01
C ALA A 267 0.80 0.75 20.59
N SER A 268 -0.14 1.60 20.19
CA SER A 268 -0.21 2.16 18.83
C SER A 268 0.08 3.66 18.75
N CYS A 269 0.51 4.29 19.85
CA CYS A 269 0.75 5.73 19.89
C CYS A 269 2.09 6.13 20.49
N VAL A 270 2.73 7.12 19.84
CA VAL A 270 3.82 7.91 20.39
C VAL A 270 3.23 9.21 20.95
N VAL A 271 3.25 9.39 22.26
CA VAL A 271 2.61 10.56 22.87
C VAL A 271 3.60 11.70 23.03
N GLU A 272 3.24 12.91 22.59
CA GLU A 272 4.04 14.10 22.83
C GLU A 272 4.08 14.43 24.33
N ALA A 273 5.27 14.40 24.91
CA ALA A 273 5.49 14.70 26.33
C ALA A 273 5.67 16.21 26.56
N THR A 274 4.70 17.00 26.12
CA THR A 274 4.71 18.47 26.18
C THR A 274 3.56 19.01 27.04
N GLY A 275 3.74 20.19 27.64
CA GLY A 275 2.73 20.85 28.48
C GLY A 275 2.75 20.41 29.96
N ALA A 276 1.97 21.09 30.81
CA ALA A 276 2.04 20.89 32.27
C ALA A 276 1.38 19.59 32.77
N ASN A 277 0.38 19.07 32.03
CA ASN A 277 -0.52 18.01 32.53
C ASN A 277 -0.47 16.70 31.73
N TRP A 278 0.46 16.54 30.78
CA TRP A 278 0.49 15.36 29.90
C TRP A 278 0.61 14.05 30.70
N GLN A 279 1.38 14.04 31.79
CA GLN A 279 1.54 12.83 32.63
C GLN A 279 0.20 12.37 33.22
N GLN A 280 -0.62 13.31 33.70
CA GLN A 280 -1.92 12.99 34.29
C GLN A 280 -2.89 12.46 33.23
N GLN A 281 -2.87 13.03 32.02
CA GLN A 281 -3.71 12.61 30.90
C GLN A 281 -3.34 11.21 30.40
N VAL A 282 -2.06 10.85 30.42
CA VAL A 282 -1.56 9.59 29.85
C VAL A 282 -1.63 8.42 30.83
N ARG A 283 -1.49 8.65 32.15
CA ARG A 283 -1.47 7.58 33.18
C ARG A 283 -2.62 6.56 33.05
N PRO A 284 -3.89 6.95 32.82
CA PRO A 284 -5.00 6.00 32.65
C PRO A 284 -4.93 5.16 31.36
N HIS A 285 -4.05 5.51 30.42
CA HIS A 285 -4.01 4.97 29.06
C HIS A 285 -2.63 4.43 28.67
N LEU A 286 -1.75 4.13 29.64
CA LEU A 286 -0.38 3.65 29.38
C LEU A 286 -0.29 2.38 28.53
N SER A 287 -1.33 1.53 28.51
CA SER A 287 -1.40 0.35 27.64
C SER A 287 -1.51 0.71 26.15
N ARG A 288 -1.93 1.93 25.82
CA ARG A 288 -2.05 2.45 24.45
C ARG A 288 -0.78 3.16 23.96
N VAL A 289 0.15 3.45 24.88
CA VAL A 289 1.39 4.17 24.61
C VAL A 289 2.52 3.20 24.30
N ALA A 290 3.05 3.28 23.07
CA ALA A 290 4.28 2.60 22.68
C ALA A 290 5.53 3.37 23.13
N ALA A 291 5.52 4.69 22.93
CA ALA A 291 6.63 5.57 23.24
C ALA A 291 6.15 6.99 23.58
N PHE A 292 7.07 7.84 24.04
CA PHE A 292 6.86 9.27 24.17
C PHE A 292 7.79 10.05 23.23
N SER A 293 7.26 11.05 22.53
CA SER A 293 8.06 11.96 21.71
C SER A 293 8.53 13.15 22.55
N VAL A 294 9.82 13.48 22.47
CA VAL A 294 10.45 14.57 23.20
C VAL A 294 11.33 15.43 22.28
N PRO A 295 11.45 16.74 22.56
CA PRO A 295 12.31 17.63 21.77
C PRO A 295 13.77 17.65 22.25
N ASP A 296 14.05 17.23 23.49
CA ASP A 296 15.36 17.38 24.11
C ASP A 296 15.63 16.35 25.22
N ALA A 297 16.87 16.38 25.73
CA ALA A 297 17.36 15.49 26.78
C ALA A 297 16.71 15.71 28.16
N ALA A 298 16.28 16.93 28.49
CA ALA A 298 15.63 17.20 29.77
C ALA A 298 14.23 16.57 29.79
N ALA A 299 13.49 16.69 28.70
CA ALA A 299 12.23 16.02 28.48
C ALA A 299 12.39 14.48 28.48
N ALA A 300 13.42 13.95 27.80
CA ALA A 300 13.72 12.50 27.82
C ALA A 300 13.91 11.96 29.25
N ARG A 301 14.73 12.66 30.06
CA ARG A 301 14.93 12.33 31.48
C ARG A 301 13.64 12.39 32.29
N SER A 302 12.82 13.42 32.06
CA SER A 302 11.53 13.57 32.74
C SER A 302 10.59 12.40 32.43
N VAL A 303 10.53 11.97 31.16
CA VAL A 303 9.75 10.78 30.76
C VAL A 303 10.29 9.52 31.43
N LYS A 304 11.59 9.23 31.35
CA LYS A 304 12.17 8.02 31.95
C LYS A 304 12.00 7.98 33.47
N LYS A 305 12.04 9.13 34.15
CA LYS A 305 11.75 9.21 35.59
C LYS A 305 10.28 8.87 35.90
N ALA A 306 9.34 9.29 35.05
CA ALA A 306 7.91 9.07 35.27
C ALA A 306 7.43 7.69 34.79
N PHE A 307 8.02 7.17 33.71
CA PHE A 307 7.62 5.96 32.99
C PHE A 307 8.87 5.18 32.53
N PRO A 308 9.60 4.53 33.44
CA PRO A 308 10.90 3.92 33.15
C PRO A 308 10.85 2.85 32.05
N ASP A 309 9.75 2.11 31.95
CA ASP A 309 9.59 1.01 30.98
C ASP A 309 9.10 1.47 29.60
N LYS A 310 8.85 2.78 29.41
CA LYS A 310 8.35 3.31 28.14
C LYS A 310 9.51 3.80 27.28
N LYS A 311 9.36 3.58 25.97
CA LYS A 311 10.32 4.08 24.98
C LYS A 311 10.24 5.60 24.85
N VAL A 312 11.35 6.23 24.50
CA VAL A 312 11.46 7.66 24.22
C VAL A 312 11.97 7.85 22.80
N LEU A 313 11.19 8.57 21.99
CA LEU A 313 11.55 9.06 20.67
C LEU A 313 12.04 10.50 20.79
N LEU A 314 13.32 10.73 20.60
CA LEU A 314 13.87 12.08 20.44
C LEU A 314 13.65 12.52 18.99
N VAL A 315 12.92 13.62 18.79
CA VAL A 315 12.77 14.24 17.46
C VAL A 315 13.48 15.59 17.47
N VAL A 316 14.49 15.74 16.62
CA VAL A 316 15.26 17.00 16.51
C VAL A 316 15.05 17.68 15.16
N PRO A 317 15.26 19.00 15.04
CA PRO A 317 15.40 19.65 13.74
C PRO A 317 16.56 19.02 12.95
N GLY A 318 16.41 18.82 11.63
CA GLY A 318 17.49 18.24 10.83
C GLY A 318 18.77 19.08 10.82
N ALA A 319 18.67 20.40 10.97
CA ALA A 319 19.82 21.29 11.18
C ALA A 319 20.67 20.97 12.43
N GLN A 320 20.13 20.24 13.41
CA GLN A 320 20.88 19.78 14.59
C GLN A 320 21.59 18.44 14.37
N VAL A 321 21.35 17.75 13.25
CA VAL A 321 22.04 16.50 12.90
C VAL A 321 23.37 16.84 12.23
N ASP A 322 24.34 17.26 13.04
CA ASP A 322 25.67 17.68 12.62
C ASP A 322 26.78 16.78 13.22
N ASP A 323 28.03 17.24 13.17
CA ASP A 323 29.18 16.52 13.73
C ASP A 323 29.25 16.48 15.26
N ALA A 324 28.53 17.37 15.93
CA ALA A 324 28.48 17.46 17.38
C ALA A 324 27.25 16.76 17.96
N PHE A 325 26.31 16.33 17.12
CA PHE A 325 25.09 15.68 17.57
C PHE A 325 25.35 14.41 18.38
N THR A 326 24.75 14.36 19.57
CA THR A 326 24.70 13.17 20.43
C THR A 326 23.30 13.01 20.99
N ALA A 327 22.70 11.82 20.85
CA ALA A 327 21.45 11.52 21.53
C ALA A 327 21.68 11.27 23.04
N PRO A 328 20.77 11.70 23.91
CA PRO A 328 20.81 11.38 25.32
C PRO A 328 20.64 9.86 25.53
N ALA A 329 21.24 9.33 26.59
CA ALA A 329 21.18 7.90 26.91
C ALA A 329 19.72 7.41 27.07
N GLU A 330 18.85 8.30 27.55
CA GLU A 330 17.42 8.07 27.78
C GLU A 330 16.58 7.92 26.51
N ALA A 331 17.08 8.35 25.35
CA ALA A 331 16.39 8.14 24.09
C ALA A 331 16.56 6.69 23.62
N ASP A 332 15.47 6.01 23.28
CA ASP A 332 15.50 4.68 22.68
C ASP A 332 15.46 4.78 21.14
N TRP A 333 14.70 5.76 20.66
CA TRP A 333 14.51 6.07 19.25
C TRP A 333 14.95 7.50 18.95
N VAL A 334 15.43 7.73 17.73
CA VAL A 334 15.81 9.07 17.27
C VAL A 334 15.26 9.30 15.87
N GLY A 335 14.71 10.48 15.63
CA GLY A 335 14.34 10.94 14.31
C GLY A 335 14.68 12.41 14.13
N PHE A 336 14.60 12.88 12.89
CA PHE A 336 14.70 14.30 12.59
C PHE A 336 13.45 14.78 11.86
N SER A 337 13.11 16.04 12.05
CA SER A 337 12.05 16.73 11.33
C SER A 337 12.66 17.88 10.56
N GLU A 338 12.65 17.78 9.24
CA GLU A 338 13.02 18.86 8.32
C GLU A 338 12.19 18.66 7.06
N ALA A 339 11.47 19.69 6.65
CA ALA A 339 10.67 19.66 5.43
C ALA A 339 11.48 20.22 4.27
N CYS A 340 11.00 19.99 3.05
CA CYS A 340 11.57 20.53 1.81
C CYS A 340 12.94 19.98 1.48
N LEU A 341 13.20 18.72 1.85
CA LEU A 341 14.46 18.06 1.55
C LEU A 341 14.46 17.51 0.13
N ASP A 342 15.54 17.81 -0.61
CA ASP A 342 15.90 17.01 -1.77
C ASP A 342 16.54 15.69 -1.36
N TYR A 343 16.71 14.78 -2.32
CA TYR A 343 17.29 13.47 -2.09
C TYR A 343 18.69 13.55 -1.45
N GLY A 344 19.57 14.43 -1.94
CA GLY A 344 20.95 14.51 -1.48
C GLY A 344 21.06 15.01 -0.04
N ARG A 345 20.25 16.01 0.32
CA ARG A 345 20.18 16.51 1.69
C ARG A 345 19.55 15.48 2.63
N LEU A 346 18.49 14.80 2.20
CA LEU A 346 17.88 13.72 2.96
C LEU A 346 18.88 12.59 3.24
N GLU A 347 19.58 12.12 2.21
CA GLU A 347 20.60 11.08 2.32
C GLU A 347 21.72 11.48 3.28
N THR A 348 22.18 12.73 3.18
CA THR A 348 23.20 13.28 4.07
C THR A 348 22.75 13.24 5.53
N LEU A 349 21.52 13.69 5.82
CA LEU A 349 20.96 13.67 7.16
C LEU A 349 20.77 12.25 7.69
N MET A 350 20.30 11.33 6.84
CA MET A 350 20.09 9.94 7.22
C MET A 350 21.40 9.23 7.57
N THR A 351 22.40 9.36 6.69
CA THR A 351 23.76 8.84 6.92
C THR A 351 24.34 9.40 8.21
N LYS A 352 24.24 10.73 8.39
CA LYS A 352 24.79 11.41 9.55
C LYS A 352 24.14 10.93 10.85
N LEU A 353 22.81 10.77 10.85
CA LEU A 353 22.11 10.30 12.03
C LEU A 353 22.51 8.84 12.36
N GLU A 354 22.64 7.97 11.36
CA GLU A 354 23.15 6.61 11.59
C GLU A 354 24.54 6.61 12.25
N GLU A 355 25.48 7.39 11.73
CA GLU A 355 26.83 7.51 12.28
C GLU A 355 26.83 8.02 13.73
N ARG A 356 25.97 9.00 14.03
CA ARG A 356 26.00 9.72 15.33
C ARG A 356 25.32 8.96 16.47
N VAL A 357 24.40 8.04 16.17
CA VAL A 357 23.66 7.31 17.20
C VAL A 357 23.62 5.81 16.93
N PRO A 358 24.77 5.11 16.81
CA PRO A 358 24.88 3.71 16.31
C PRO A 358 23.99 2.68 17.03
N ASP A 359 23.62 2.94 18.27
CA ASP A 359 22.86 2.00 19.12
C ASP A 359 21.36 2.31 19.23
N LYS A 360 20.84 3.23 18.41
CA LYS A 360 19.42 3.66 18.45
C LYS A 360 18.63 3.16 17.25
N GLU A 361 17.33 2.95 17.41
CA GLU A 361 16.44 2.72 16.26
C GLU A 361 16.02 4.08 15.68
N LEU A 362 15.98 4.21 14.35
CA LEU A 362 15.78 5.49 13.69
C LEU A 362 14.38 5.63 13.10
N PHE A 363 13.89 6.85 13.05
CA PHE A 363 12.62 7.21 12.41
C PHE A 363 12.84 8.31 11.40
N LEU A 364 12.16 8.17 10.27
CA LEU A 364 12.04 9.22 9.28
C LEU A 364 10.65 9.87 9.43
N LEU A 365 10.61 11.19 9.35
CA LEU A 365 9.38 11.97 9.54
C LEU A 365 9.02 12.69 8.23
N PRO A 366 8.54 11.96 7.21
CA PRO A 366 8.28 12.51 5.89
C PRO A 366 7.12 13.52 5.90
N GLU A 367 7.05 14.42 4.93
CA GLU A 367 5.91 15.33 4.80
C GLU A 367 4.68 14.61 4.28
N GLY A 368 3.54 14.92 4.88
CA GLY A 368 2.25 14.34 4.54
C GLY A 368 1.43 15.09 3.50
N SER A 369 1.89 16.28 3.12
CA SER A 369 1.21 17.21 2.23
C SER A 369 2.19 18.26 1.70
N PRO A 370 1.89 18.95 0.60
CA PRO A 370 2.63 20.12 0.16
C PRO A 370 2.79 21.17 1.26
N VAL A 371 4.02 21.40 1.69
CA VAL A 371 4.38 22.43 2.69
C VAL A 371 5.46 23.40 2.18
N CYS A 372 6.09 23.05 1.06
CA CYS A 372 7.17 23.83 0.46
C CYS A 372 6.68 24.60 -0.76
N PRO A 373 7.35 25.72 -1.13
CA PRO A 373 7.16 26.34 -2.43
C PRO A 373 7.26 25.28 -3.54
N GLU A 374 6.40 25.39 -4.55
CA GLU A 374 6.39 24.52 -5.75
C GLU A 374 5.99 23.05 -5.53
N GLN A 375 5.82 22.60 -4.27
CA GLN A 375 5.26 21.28 -4.03
C GLN A 375 3.80 21.22 -4.51
N THR A 376 3.53 20.24 -5.36
CA THR A 376 2.20 19.78 -5.73
C THR A 376 1.91 18.45 -5.04
N ASP A 377 0.63 18.05 -5.02
CA ASP A 377 0.24 16.72 -4.56
C ASP A 377 1.01 15.61 -5.28
N GLU A 378 1.23 15.75 -6.59
CA GLU A 378 2.01 14.79 -7.37
C GLU A 378 3.48 14.73 -6.93
N THR A 379 4.11 15.88 -6.65
CA THR A 379 5.51 15.88 -6.19
C THR A 379 5.65 15.20 -4.83
N VAL A 380 4.76 15.49 -3.87
CA VAL A 380 4.81 14.90 -2.53
C VAL A 380 4.49 13.41 -2.57
N MET A 381 3.55 12.99 -3.43
CA MET A 381 3.29 11.58 -3.73
C MET A 381 4.55 10.85 -4.16
N ARG A 382 5.33 11.40 -5.12
CA ARG A 382 6.59 10.80 -5.55
C ARG A 382 7.61 10.73 -4.40
N THR A 383 7.68 11.78 -3.58
CA THR A 383 8.54 11.82 -2.40
C THR A 383 8.20 10.72 -1.39
N GLN A 384 6.94 10.29 -1.25
CA GLN A 384 6.59 9.16 -0.36
C GLN A 384 7.30 7.86 -0.75
N TYR A 385 7.41 7.57 -2.05
CA TYR A 385 8.12 6.38 -2.52
C TYR A 385 9.63 6.51 -2.39
N MET A 386 10.17 7.71 -2.62
CA MET A 386 11.57 8.01 -2.35
C MET A 386 11.91 7.76 -0.87
N TYR A 387 11.04 8.20 0.05
CA TYR A 387 11.21 7.92 1.47
C TYR A 387 11.19 6.42 1.80
N LEU A 388 10.27 5.66 1.20
CA LEU A 388 10.23 4.21 1.36
C LEU A 388 11.54 3.56 0.86
N GLU A 389 11.99 3.90 -0.35
CA GLU A 389 13.24 3.39 -0.94
C GLU A 389 14.46 3.71 -0.05
N MET A 390 14.55 4.95 0.43
CA MET A 390 15.61 5.37 1.35
C MET A 390 15.60 4.56 2.64
N THR A 391 14.43 4.34 3.27
CA THR A 391 14.37 3.51 4.48
C THR A 391 14.71 2.04 4.25
N GLN A 392 14.53 1.52 3.04
CA GLN A 392 14.98 0.16 2.68
C GLN A 392 16.49 0.09 2.49
N TYR A 393 17.12 1.17 2.03
CA TYR A 393 18.57 1.30 1.89
C TYR A 393 19.28 1.54 3.24
N TYR A 394 18.67 2.32 4.13
CA TYR A 394 19.19 2.67 5.46
C TYR A 394 18.54 1.82 6.55
N PRO A 395 19.13 0.66 6.89
CA PRO A 395 18.44 -0.44 7.57
C PRO A 395 18.08 -0.15 9.03
N ARG A 396 18.62 0.92 9.62
CA ARG A 396 18.35 1.29 11.01
C ARG A 396 17.12 2.16 11.14
N TYR A 397 16.56 2.62 10.02
CA TYR A 397 15.26 3.29 9.97
C TYR A 397 14.14 2.26 10.10
N VAL A 398 13.57 2.20 11.30
CA VAL A 398 12.54 1.22 11.65
C VAL A 398 11.13 1.73 11.45
N GLY A 399 10.95 3.00 11.12
CA GLY A 399 9.63 3.57 10.92
C GLY A 399 9.54 4.90 10.19
N LEU A 400 8.36 5.11 9.62
CA LEU A 400 7.92 6.34 8.96
C LEU A 400 6.80 6.98 9.78
N LEU A 401 6.98 8.23 10.21
CA LEU A 401 5.97 9.02 10.91
C LEU A 401 5.63 10.26 10.09
N VAL A 402 4.65 10.13 9.22
CA VAL A 402 4.19 11.17 8.29
C VAL A 402 3.76 12.41 9.06
N THR A 403 4.38 13.55 8.77
CA THR A 403 4.14 14.83 9.42
C THR A 403 3.11 15.67 8.68
N GLY A 404 2.47 16.58 9.40
CA GLY A 404 1.41 17.42 8.83
C GLY A 404 0.06 16.72 8.79
N PRO A 405 -1.01 17.47 8.48
CA PRO A 405 -2.35 16.95 8.55
C PRO A 405 -2.60 15.93 7.43
N TRP A 406 -3.11 14.75 7.78
CA TRP A 406 -3.75 13.86 6.82
C TRP A 406 -4.90 14.61 6.13
N GLN A 407 -4.68 15.03 4.88
CA GLN A 407 -5.60 15.84 4.07
C GLN A 407 -5.99 15.11 2.78
N PRO A 408 -6.64 13.95 2.91
CA PRO A 408 -6.91 13.06 1.79
C PRO A 408 -7.70 13.68 0.65
N VAL A 409 -8.66 14.55 0.99
CA VAL A 409 -9.50 15.26 0.01
C VAL A 409 -8.70 16.28 -0.80
N ARG A 410 -7.73 16.93 -0.14
CA ARG A 410 -6.94 18.00 -0.75
C ARG A 410 -5.73 17.46 -1.52
N HIS A 411 -5.19 16.33 -1.07
CA HIS A 411 -3.98 15.70 -1.58
C HIS A 411 -4.20 14.20 -1.82
N PRO A 412 -5.12 13.84 -2.74
CA PRO A 412 -5.52 12.45 -2.97
C PRO A 412 -4.38 11.57 -3.50
N LEU A 413 -3.44 12.09 -4.28
CA LEU A 413 -2.30 11.31 -4.79
C LEU A 413 -1.34 10.97 -3.65
N THR A 414 -1.04 11.94 -2.79
CA THR A 414 -0.16 11.74 -1.62
C THR A 414 -0.77 10.74 -0.65
N ALA A 415 -2.07 10.85 -0.39
CA ALA A 415 -2.76 9.94 0.52
C ALA A 415 -2.81 8.50 -0.03
N ASP A 416 -3.03 8.31 -1.33
CA ASP A 416 -2.94 6.99 -1.97
C ASP A 416 -1.53 6.39 -1.85
N ALA A 417 -0.47 7.19 -2.07
CA ALA A 417 0.90 6.72 -1.88
C ALA A 417 1.20 6.34 -0.42
N GLN A 418 0.71 7.12 0.55
CA GLN A 418 0.86 6.78 1.97
C GLN A 418 0.17 5.46 2.32
N GLU A 419 -1.02 5.19 1.77
CA GLU A 419 -1.67 3.89 2.01
C GLU A 419 -0.87 2.71 1.46
N ARG A 420 -0.22 2.89 0.31
CA ARG A 420 0.64 1.87 -0.31
C ARG A 420 1.94 1.66 0.45
N VAL A 421 2.63 2.75 0.81
CA VAL A 421 3.82 2.71 1.66
C VAL A 421 3.48 1.98 2.95
N ALA A 422 2.36 2.34 3.57
CA ALA A 422 1.90 1.68 4.77
C ALA A 422 1.52 0.21 4.54
N ALA A 423 1.04 -0.19 3.36
CA ALA A 423 0.76 -1.59 3.06
C ALA A 423 2.06 -2.40 2.93
N VAL A 424 3.09 -1.81 2.33
CA VAL A 424 4.44 -2.41 2.23
C VAL A 424 5.09 -2.53 3.62
N VAL A 425 5.04 -1.47 4.42
CA VAL A 425 5.65 -1.43 5.77
C VAL A 425 4.96 -2.40 6.71
N LEU A 426 3.63 -2.36 6.74
CA LEU A 426 2.86 -3.09 7.73
C LEU A 426 2.64 -4.54 7.30
N GLY A 427 2.49 -4.82 5.99
CA GLY A 427 2.16 -6.15 5.48
C GLY A 427 1.01 -6.78 6.28
N ASP A 428 1.24 -8.01 6.74
CA ASP A 428 0.33 -8.79 7.60
C ASP A 428 0.10 -8.19 9.01
N ALA A 429 0.79 -7.12 9.41
CA ALA A 429 0.65 -6.51 10.74
C ALA A 429 -0.48 -5.46 10.83
N ARG A 430 -1.21 -5.21 9.74
CA ARG A 430 -2.45 -4.41 9.76
C ARG A 430 -3.61 -5.13 10.42
#